data_AF-A0A665V4Z8-F1
#
_entry.id   AF-A0A665V4Z8-F1
#
_cell.length_a   1.000
_cell.length_b   1.000
_cell.length_c   1.000
_cell.angle_alpha   90.00
_cell.angle_beta   90.00
_cell.angle_gamma   90.00
#
_symmetry.space_group_name_H-M   'P 1'
#
loop_
_entity.id
_entity.type
_entity.pdbx_description
1 polymer ?
#
loop_
_entity_poly.entity_id
_entity_poly.type
_entity_poly.pdbx_seq_one_letter_code
_entity_poly.pdbx_strand_id
1 'polypeptide(L)'
;VLIHLFLCMFCSSSECKGEDRVIQRPEDVTAAEGDTVTLDCEFETTDSFPYLFWYKQEANSFPQYMLRCSAKNVDKAPELDQKRFHAAIKNKSVPLKIQKLQVSDSAVYYCEQKCWRK
;
A
#
# COMPACT_ATOMS: atom_id res chain seq x y z
N VAL A 1 -0.53 16.22 -17.26
CA VAL A 1 0.78 15.66 -16.84
C VAL A 1 0.60 14.18 -16.58
N LEU A 2 1.51 13.31 -17.04
CA LEU A 2 1.47 11.88 -16.68
C LEU A 2 2.23 11.68 -15.36
N ILE A 3 1.65 10.90 -14.46
CA ILE A 3 2.17 10.60 -13.13
C ILE A 3 2.47 9.10 -13.08
N HIS A 4 3.71 8.76 -12.71
CA HIS A 4 4.17 7.38 -12.57
C HIS A 4 4.17 6.98 -11.10
N LEU A 5 3.52 5.87 -10.79
CA LEU A 5 3.40 5.26 -9.47
C LEU A 5 4.06 3.89 -9.53
N PHE A 6 5.16 3.72 -8.84
CA PHE A 6 5.90 2.45 -8.83
C PHE A 6 5.47 1.60 -7.63
N LEU A 7 5.36 0.28 -7.81
CA LEU A 7 5.11 -0.68 -6.75
C LEU A 7 6.35 -1.52 -6.54
N CYS A 8 6.79 -1.69 -5.29
CA CYS A 8 7.99 -2.45 -5.00
C CYS A 8 7.72 -3.97 -5.07
N MET A 9 8.29 -4.65 -6.06
CA MET A 9 8.16 -6.11 -6.21
C MET A 9 9.07 -6.93 -5.27
N PHE A 10 10.15 -6.33 -4.74
CA PHE A 10 11.16 -7.03 -3.93
C PHE A 10 11.14 -6.64 -2.45
N CYS A 11 10.02 -6.11 -1.95
CA CYS A 11 9.90 -5.80 -0.53
C CYS A 11 9.65 -7.11 0.22
N SER A 12 10.72 -7.74 0.72
CA SER A 12 10.66 -8.97 1.50
C SER A 12 9.68 -8.79 2.66
N SER A 13 8.66 -9.66 2.74
CA SER A 13 7.81 -9.74 3.93
C SER A 13 8.68 -10.03 5.14
N SER A 14 8.42 -9.35 6.25
CA SER A 14 9.06 -9.70 7.52
C SER A 14 8.74 -11.17 7.82
N GLU A 15 9.76 -11.99 8.13
CA GLU A 15 9.62 -13.45 8.27
C GLU A 15 8.63 -13.84 9.37
N CYS A 16 7.39 -14.12 8.95
CA CYS A 16 6.34 -14.74 9.72
C CYS A 16 6.44 -16.27 9.54
N LYS A 17 5.92 -17.09 10.46
CA LYS A 17 6.03 -18.56 10.35
C LYS A 17 5.24 -19.06 9.12
N GLY A 18 5.88 -19.73 8.16
CA GLY A 18 5.23 -20.34 6.99
C GLY A 18 4.77 -19.34 5.91
N GLU A 19 4.02 -19.83 4.89
CA GLU A 19 3.60 -19.26 3.57
C GLU A 19 3.08 -17.79 3.49
N ASP A 20 3.34 -16.92 4.45
CA ASP A 20 2.94 -15.51 4.39
C ASP A 20 3.67 -14.77 3.25
N ARG A 21 2.91 -14.25 2.29
CA ARG A 21 3.46 -13.58 1.10
C ARG A 21 2.65 -12.35 0.74
N VAL A 22 3.34 -11.28 0.33
CA VAL A 22 2.71 -10.08 -0.24
C VAL A 22 3.08 -10.00 -1.71
N ILE A 23 2.09 -9.65 -2.55
CA ILE A 23 2.23 -9.57 -4.00
C ILE A 23 1.67 -8.22 -4.44
N GLN A 24 2.53 -7.38 -5.02
CA GLN A 24 2.14 -6.10 -5.61
C GLN A 24 2.28 -6.18 -7.13
N ARG A 25 1.17 -6.01 -7.86
CA ARG A 25 1.14 -6.00 -9.33
C ARG A 25 0.06 -5.04 -9.82
N PRO A 26 0.26 -4.32 -10.94
CA PRO A 26 1.47 -4.26 -11.78
C PRO A 26 2.66 -3.60 -11.08
N GLU A 27 3.87 -3.66 -11.70
CA GLU A 27 5.10 -3.03 -11.15
C GLU A 27 5.00 -1.50 -11.19
N ASP A 28 4.28 -0.94 -12.15
CA ASP A 28 4.02 0.48 -12.24
C ASP A 28 2.60 0.75 -12.74
N VAL A 29 2.08 1.91 -12.35
CA VAL A 29 0.82 2.45 -12.84
C VAL A 29 1.09 3.87 -13.33
N THR A 30 0.73 4.13 -14.58
CA THR A 30 0.83 5.47 -15.18
C THR A 30 -0.56 6.01 -15.44
N ALA A 31 -0.86 7.21 -14.96
CA ALA A 31 -2.15 7.87 -15.14
C ALA A 31 -2.00 9.39 -15.28
N ALA A 32 -3.03 10.07 -15.75
CA ALA A 32 -2.99 11.53 -15.87
C ALA A 32 -3.30 12.21 -14.53
N GLU A 33 -2.77 13.41 -14.36
CA GLU A 33 -3.16 14.31 -13.27
C GLU A 33 -4.68 14.49 -13.20
N GLY A 34 -5.23 14.39 -11.99
CA GLY A 34 -6.68 14.41 -11.75
C GLY A 34 -7.35 13.04 -11.81
N ASP A 35 -6.71 12.01 -12.37
CA ASP A 35 -7.27 10.66 -12.45
C ASP A 35 -7.42 10.02 -11.08
N THR A 36 -8.19 8.93 -11.06
CA THR A 36 -8.30 8.03 -9.92
C THR A 36 -7.66 6.69 -10.28
N VAL A 37 -6.72 6.25 -9.46
CA VAL A 37 -6.01 4.99 -9.63
C VAL A 37 -6.18 4.11 -8.42
N THR A 38 -5.94 2.81 -8.61
CA THR A 38 -5.92 1.82 -7.54
C THR A 38 -4.62 1.04 -7.67
N LEU A 39 -3.83 1.02 -6.59
CA LEU A 39 -2.63 0.21 -6.48
C LEU A 39 -3.00 -1.08 -5.77
N ASP A 40 -2.82 -2.21 -6.45
CA ASP A 40 -3.21 -3.50 -5.92
C ASP A 40 -2.10 -4.10 -5.05
N CYS A 41 -2.52 -4.67 -3.93
CA CYS A 41 -1.69 -5.46 -3.03
C CYS A 41 -2.49 -6.68 -2.60
N GLU A 42 -2.00 -7.86 -2.92
CA GLU A 42 -2.53 -9.14 -2.48
C GLU A 42 -1.64 -9.70 -1.39
N PHE A 43 -2.24 -10.44 -0.46
CA PHE A 43 -1.50 -11.10 0.60
C PHE A 43 -2.05 -12.49 0.86
N GLU A 44 -1.14 -13.43 1.10
CA GLU A 44 -1.44 -14.78 1.54
C GLU A 44 -1.01 -14.87 3.00
N THR A 45 -1.93 -15.32 3.86
CA THR A 45 -1.59 -15.55 5.27
C THR A 45 -2.52 -16.55 5.93
N THR A 46 -2.02 -17.19 6.98
CA THR A 46 -2.80 -18.04 7.89
C THR A 46 -3.35 -17.27 9.10
N ASP A 47 -2.95 -16.01 9.30
CA ASP A 47 -3.46 -15.16 10.38
C ASP A 47 -4.91 -14.72 10.10
N SER A 48 -5.79 -14.93 11.08
CA SER A 48 -7.18 -14.48 11.05
C SER A 48 -7.33 -12.95 11.20
N PHE A 49 -6.30 -12.27 11.70
CA PHE A 49 -6.32 -10.83 11.97
C PHE A 49 -5.08 -10.11 11.42
N PRO A 50 -4.86 -10.16 10.10
CA PRO A 50 -3.65 -9.60 9.50
C PRO A 50 -3.66 -8.07 9.56
N TYR A 51 -2.48 -7.50 9.82
CA TYR A 51 -2.24 -6.06 9.74
C TYR A 51 -1.45 -5.74 8.48
N LEU A 52 -2.05 -4.94 7.61
CA LEU A 52 -1.50 -4.55 6.33
C LEU A 52 -1.14 -3.07 6.37
N PHE A 53 0.00 -2.71 5.84
CA PHE A 53 0.56 -1.37 5.87
C PHE A 53 0.82 -0.89 4.46
N TRP A 54 0.58 0.40 4.24
CA TRP A 54 1.02 1.10 3.04
C TRP A 54 2.05 2.16 3.41
N TYR A 55 3.11 2.21 2.63
CA TYR A 55 4.16 3.22 2.72
C TYR A 55 4.33 3.92 1.37
N LYS A 56 4.73 5.18 1.41
CA LYS A 56 5.15 5.97 0.25
C LYS A 56 6.62 6.35 0.42
N GLN A 57 7.43 6.12 -0.60
CA GLN A 57 8.81 6.59 -0.66
C GLN A 57 8.97 7.54 -1.84
N GLU A 58 9.27 8.78 -1.52
CA GLU A 58 9.64 9.79 -2.50
C GLU A 58 11.09 9.58 -2.96
N ALA A 59 11.44 10.13 -4.11
CA ALA A 59 12.79 10.01 -4.66
C ALA A 59 13.84 10.47 -3.65
N ASN A 60 14.87 9.63 -3.43
CA ASN A 60 15.95 9.87 -2.46
C ASN A 60 15.50 10.00 -0.99
N SER A 61 14.30 9.52 -0.65
CA SER A 61 13.80 9.47 0.72
C SER A 61 13.73 8.03 1.24
N PHE A 62 13.33 7.85 2.50
CA PHE A 62 13.01 6.55 3.10
C PHE A 62 11.50 6.29 3.04
N PRO A 63 11.03 5.02 3.12
CA PRO A 63 9.61 4.71 3.17
C PRO A 63 8.92 5.40 4.36
N GLN A 64 7.90 6.21 4.07
CA GLN A 64 7.10 6.92 5.06
C GLN A 64 5.76 6.22 5.25
N TYR A 65 5.33 6.08 6.50
CA TYR A 65 4.07 5.44 6.84
C TYR A 65 2.89 6.26 6.31
N MET A 66 1.99 5.61 5.56
CA MET A 66 0.75 6.23 5.12
C MET A 66 -0.43 5.78 5.96
N LEU A 67 -0.65 4.47 6.03
CA LEU A 67 -1.80 3.90 6.70
C LEU A 67 -1.60 2.42 7.05
N ARG A 68 -2.41 1.95 7.99
CA ARG A 68 -2.54 0.57 8.42
C ARG A 68 -3.99 0.13 8.32
N CYS A 69 -4.23 -0.95 7.60
CA CYS A 69 -5.52 -1.62 7.53
C CYS A 69 -5.53 -2.88 8.41
N SER A 70 -6.66 -3.07 9.09
CA SER A 70 -7.06 -4.32 9.73
C SER A 70 -8.49 -4.66 9.29
N ALA A 71 -8.99 -5.84 9.62
CA ALA A 71 -10.30 -6.30 9.18
C ALA A 71 -11.48 -5.35 9.52
N LYS A 72 -11.33 -4.52 10.56
CA LYS A 72 -12.40 -3.60 11.03
C LYS A 72 -12.02 -2.13 11.00
N ASN A 73 -10.73 -1.80 10.93
CA ASN A 73 -10.24 -0.44 11.14
C ASN A 73 -9.16 -0.07 10.14
N VAL A 74 -9.14 1.21 9.76
CA VAL A 74 -8.07 1.83 8.98
C VAL A 74 -7.51 2.99 9.79
N ASP A 75 -6.24 2.89 10.11
CA ASP A 75 -5.48 3.92 10.81
C ASP A 75 -4.64 4.68 9.79
N LYS A 76 -4.75 6.00 9.73
CA LYS A 76 -4.09 6.84 8.71
C LYS A 76 -3.08 7.77 9.38
N ALA A 77 -1.96 8.01 8.72
CA ALA A 77 -0.97 8.99 9.17
C ALA A 77 -1.61 10.39 9.28
N PRO A 78 -1.23 11.20 10.27
CA PRO A 78 -1.80 12.55 10.47
C PRO A 78 -1.64 13.46 9.25
N GLU A 79 -0.50 13.38 8.56
CA GLU A 79 -0.21 14.16 7.35
C GLU A 79 -0.91 13.64 6.07
N LEU A 80 -1.53 12.46 6.09
CA LEU A 80 -2.14 11.88 4.90
C LEU A 80 -3.46 12.57 4.54
N ASP A 81 -3.62 12.94 3.27
CA ASP A 81 -4.89 13.47 2.75
C ASP A 81 -5.99 12.39 2.78
N GLN A 82 -6.79 12.42 3.85
CA GLN A 82 -7.81 11.42 4.12
C GLN A 82 -8.93 11.36 3.06
N LYS A 83 -9.10 12.43 2.26
CA LYS A 83 -10.12 12.50 1.21
C LYS A 83 -9.64 11.87 -0.09
N ARG A 84 -8.34 11.88 -0.35
CA ARG A 84 -7.75 11.35 -1.60
C ARG A 84 -7.31 9.90 -1.47
N PHE A 85 -6.77 9.51 -0.31
CA PHE A 85 -6.22 8.18 -0.09
C PHE A 85 -7.17 7.29 0.70
N HIS A 86 -7.54 6.15 0.10
CA HIS A 86 -8.44 5.17 0.70
C HIS A 86 -7.89 3.76 0.51
N ALA A 87 -7.80 3.00 1.59
CA ALA A 87 -7.45 1.59 1.55
C ALA A 87 -8.36 0.82 2.51
N ALA A 88 -8.71 -0.41 2.15
CA ALA A 88 -9.47 -1.31 2.98
C ALA A 88 -9.14 -2.75 2.60
N ILE A 89 -9.16 -3.65 3.58
CA ILE A 89 -8.99 -5.08 3.30
C ILE A 89 -10.25 -5.59 2.60
N LYS A 90 -10.03 -6.27 1.47
CA LYS A 90 -11.03 -6.98 0.68
C LYS A 90 -10.55 -8.41 0.51
N ASN A 91 -11.06 -9.32 1.33
CA ASN A 91 -10.62 -10.72 1.35
C ASN A 91 -9.09 -10.82 1.55
N LYS A 92 -8.35 -11.26 0.53
CA LYS A 92 -6.88 -11.40 0.51
C LYS A 92 -6.17 -10.24 -0.22
N SER A 93 -6.79 -9.08 -0.29
CA SER A 93 -6.25 -7.91 -0.96
C SER A 93 -6.48 -6.64 -0.14
N VAL A 94 -5.59 -5.65 -0.28
CA VAL A 94 -5.65 -4.34 0.38
C VAL A 94 -5.36 -3.24 -0.65
N PRO A 95 -6.27 -2.99 -1.60
CA PRO A 95 -6.03 -2.01 -2.65
C PRO A 95 -5.97 -0.59 -2.09
N LEU A 96 -4.95 0.18 -2.50
CA LEU A 96 -4.82 1.60 -2.20
C LEU A 96 -5.39 2.43 -3.35
N LYS A 97 -6.55 3.05 -3.12
CA LYS A 97 -7.17 3.98 -4.05
C LYS A 97 -6.67 5.40 -3.80
N ILE A 98 -6.17 6.04 -4.86
CA ILE A 98 -5.70 7.42 -4.87
C ILE A 98 -6.60 8.20 -5.82
N GLN A 99 -7.30 9.21 -5.30
CA GLN A 99 -8.19 10.07 -6.08
C GLN A 99 -7.55 11.42 -6.33
N LYS A 100 -7.85 12.02 -7.50
CA LYS A 100 -7.33 13.33 -7.89
C LYS A 100 -5.81 13.34 -7.80
N LEU A 101 -5.18 12.51 -8.63
CA LEU A 101 -3.73 12.39 -8.70
C LEU A 101 -3.07 13.76 -8.89
N GLN A 102 -1.98 13.97 -8.15
CA GLN A 102 -1.13 15.15 -8.18
C GLN A 102 0.30 14.77 -8.54
N VAL A 103 1.06 15.69 -9.10
CA VAL A 103 2.47 15.45 -9.49
C VAL A 103 3.31 14.96 -8.30
N SER A 104 3.02 15.46 -7.09
CA SER A 104 3.65 15.04 -5.83
C SER A 104 3.31 13.61 -5.40
N ASP A 105 2.31 12.97 -6.00
CA ASP A 105 1.98 11.58 -5.72
C ASP A 105 2.92 10.61 -6.45
N SER A 106 3.74 11.07 -7.40
CA SER A 106 4.75 10.23 -8.05
C SER A 106 5.80 9.76 -7.04
N ALA A 107 5.81 8.46 -6.76
CA ALA A 107 6.62 7.83 -5.72
C ALA A 107 6.63 6.31 -5.90
N VAL A 108 7.43 5.63 -5.08
CA VAL A 108 7.34 4.19 -4.90
C VAL A 108 6.41 3.87 -3.73
N TYR A 109 5.47 2.95 -3.93
CA TYR A 109 4.49 2.53 -2.95
C TYR A 109 4.75 1.09 -2.51
N TYR A 110 4.77 0.88 -1.20
CA TYR A 110 5.11 -0.40 -0.59
C TYR A 110 3.95 -0.90 0.25
N CYS A 111 3.58 -2.14 0.04
CA CYS A 111 2.63 -2.85 0.85
C CYS A 111 3.38 -3.88 1.71
N GLU A 112 3.10 -3.90 3.00
CA GLU A 112 3.71 -4.88 3.91
C GLU A 112 2.65 -5.49 4.83
N GLN A 113 2.74 -6.81 5.05
CA GLN A 113 2.03 -7.47 6.12
C GLN A 113 2.96 -7.61 7.34
N LYS A 114 2.54 -7.14 8.51
CA LYS A 114 3.23 -7.45 9.77
C LYS A 114 2.47 -8.55 10.51
N CYS A 115 3.12 -9.67 10.81
CA CYS A 115 2.64 -10.58 11.84
C CYS A 115 3.14 -10.10 13.21
N TRP A 116 2.22 -9.92 14.15
CA TRP A 116 2.58 -9.74 15.55
C TRP A 116 2.86 -11.13 16.12
N ARG A 117 4.15 -11.52 16.23
CA ARG A 117 4.49 -12.70 17.03
C ARG A 117 3.93 -12.49 18.44
N LYS A 118 3.11 -13.45 18.92
CA LYS A 118 2.98 -13.74 20.34
C LYS A 118 4.26 -14.41 20.84
#